data_AF-A0A4P5XPC7-F1
#
_entry.id   AF-A0A4P5XPC7-F1
#
_cell.length_a   1.000
_cell.length_b   1.000
_cell.length_c   1.000
_cell.angle_alpha   90.00
_cell.angle_beta   90.00
_cell.angle_gamma   90.00
#
_symmetry.space_group_name_H-M   'P 1'
#
loop_
_entity.id
_entity.type
_entity.pdbx_description
1 polymer ?
#
loop_
_entity_poly.entity_id
_entity_poly.type
_entity_poly.pdbx_seq_one_letter_code
_entity_poly.pdbx_strand_id
1 'polypeptide(L)'
;MPFRHGVISYARCAVGSGQAPTDIDQSALKKLSKNCIRPDAAGNGSPVTSGWIAGRHVFDMDFSHESNSFSGALLAAMRTDTVAVPPALKRAYRAMAEDEMRGGSPSDRGLSRADRMEAKEQSEQRCMQEIGEGRWRRIAERPVLWDLEGGVVFAPVDAEIPFNQLKGLMQETFDCLIERQAAGRRAVLEAATLGHARELQDAHLDAFVSPPAQVATDDEGAPRKIGENPEPSWAAGDPLDYFGNVFLLWLWWKCECGESVVEIGGPSAETMEVAIVAERVLDLDCAWGVTGGISLRGDAPTRSPEAARALQSGKMPRRMGLTLAAEGQQWRCTVQGDRLTVSGLALPKPQDRPASEREAIEERINSVILFDRTFLGMYRAFLADRLGGGWKSQRANMSEWIRDRAAGRVSKSVASIAR
;
A
#
# COMPACT_ATOMS: atom_id res chain seq x y z
N MET A 1 19.26 -0.17 1.31
CA MET A 1 17.80 -0.40 1.20
C MET A 1 16.99 0.49 2.15
N PRO A 2 15.72 0.85 1.84
CA PRO A 2 14.89 1.80 2.61
C PRO A 2 14.82 1.65 4.14
N PHE A 3 14.73 0.43 4.68
CA PHE A 3 14.71 0.24 6.14
C PHE A 3 16.04 0.66 6.81
N ARG A 4 17.17 0.55 6.09
CA ARG A 4 18.48 1.01 6.57
C ARG A 4 18.67 2.52 6.44
N HIS A 5 18.06 3.17 5.45
CA HIS A 5 18.23 4.59 5.19
C HIS A 5 17.11 5.21 4.35
N GLY A 6 16.88 6.52 4.49
CA GLY A 6 15.92 7.25 3.66
C GLY A 6 14.47 7.04 4.07
N VAL A 7 13.56 7.20 3.09
CA VAL A 7 12.11 7.05 3.28
C VAL A 7 11.64 5.64 2.95
N ILE A 8 10.61 5.20 3.65
CA ILE A 8 10.14 3.81 3.61
C ILE A 8 8.74 3.76 2.99
N SER A 9 8.52 2.75 2.14
CA SER A 9 7.19 2.42 1.62
C SER A 9 6.93 0.94 1.83
N TYR A 10 5.77 0.58 2.35
CA TYR A 10 5.42 -0.81 2.63
C TYR A 10 3.90 -1.05 2.60
N ALA A 11 3.56 -2.28 2.27
CA ALA A 11 2.31 -2.93 2.63
C ALA A 11 2.55 -3.86 3.82
N ARG A 12 1.52 -4.09 4.62
CA ARG A 12 1.55 -5.03 5.75
C ARG A 12 1.10 -6.41 5.25
N CYS A 13 1.86 -7.45 5.59
CA CYS A 13 1.44 -8.83 5.37
C CYS A 13 1.53 -9.58 6.70
N ALA A 14 0.41 -10.03 7.25
CA ALA A 14 0.41 -10.83 8.47
C ALA A 14 0.65 -12.31 8.14
N VAL A 15 1.27 -13.04 9.06
CA VAL A 15 1.37 -14.50 8.99
C VAL A 15 -0.02 -15.09 9.27
N GLY A 16 -0.69 -15.59 8.24
CA GLY A 16 -2.04 -16.17 8.33
C GLY A 16 -2.06 -17.64 8.73
N SER A 17 -1.00 -18.39 8.43
CA SER A 17 -0.77 -19.74 8.93
C SER A 17 0.71 -20.09 8.91
N GLY A 18 1.09 -21.14 9.65
CA GLY A 18 2.47 -21.40 10.04
C GLY A 18 2.84 -20.66 11.31
N GLN A 19 4.08 -20.82 11.75
CA GLN A 19 4.60 -20.15 12.94
C GLN A 19 5.85 -19.36 12.59
N ALA A 20 5.82 -18.05 12.85
CA ALA A 20 7.00 -17.22 12.74
C ALA A 20 8.11 -17.78 13.65
N PRO A 21 9.39 -17.71 13.23
CA PRO A 21 10.47 -18.06 14.12
C PRO A 21 10.44 -17.14 15.35
N THR A 22 10.71 -17.70 16.53
CA THR A 22 10.76 -16.92 17.78
C THR A 22 11.96 -15.97 17.80
N ASP A 23 13.05 -16.35 17.12
CA ASP A 23 14.27 -15.57 16.98
C ASP A 23 14.98 -15.89 15.65
N ILE A 24 15.88 -15.01 15.20
CA ILE A 24 16.69 -15.20 13.99
C ILE A 24 18.04 -15.82 14.37
N ASP A 25 17.99 -17.12 14.63
CA ASP A 25 19.15 -17.93 14.92
C ASP A 25 19.92 -18.34 13.64
N GLN A 26 21.01 -19.10 13.81
CA GLN A 26 21.79 -19.59 12.68
C GLN A 26 20.98 -20.53 11.75
N SER A 27 19.94 -21.20 12.26
CA SER A 27 19.05 -22.05 11.46
C SER A 27 18.18 -21.22 10.52
N ALA A 28 17.60 -20.12 11.01
CA ALA A 28 16.84 -19.16 10.21
C ALA A 28 17.71 -18.53 9.11
N LEU A 29 18.94 -18.12 9.44
CA LEU A 29 19.87 -17.58 8.45
C LEU A 29 20.26 -18.63 7.38
N LYS A 30 20.44 -19.90 7.77
CA LYS A 30 20.67 -21.00 6.82
C LYS A 30 19.47 -21.24 5.89
N LYS A 31 18.23 -21.07 6.37
CA LYS A 31 17.04 -21.16 5.52
C LYS A 31 17.02 -20.06 4.45
N LEU A 32 17.33 -18.82 4.83
CA LEU A 32 17.48 -17.70 3.88
C LEU A 32 18.57 -17.99 2.84
N SER A 33 19.74 -18.45 3.30
CA SER A 33 20.85 -18.81 2.41
C SER A 33 20.50 -19.93 1.43
N LYS A 34 19.73 -20.94 1.84
CA LYS A 34 19.26 -22.02 0.95
C LYS A 34 18.28 -21.54 -0.13
N ASN A 35 17.46 -20.53 0.19
CA ASN A 35 16.44 -19.94 -0.68
C ASN A 35 16.88 -18.60 -1.28
N CYS A 36 18.20 -18.45 -1.45
CA CYS A 36 18.82 -17.37 -2.18
C CYS A 36 18.33 -17.28 -3.64
N ILE A 37 18.34 -16.06 -4.19
CA ILE A 37 18.06 -15.84 -5.62
C ILE A 37 18.97 -16.72 -6.49
N ARG A 38 18.37 -17.35 -7.51
CA ARG A 38 19.07 -18.13 -8.53
C ARG A 38 18.86 -17.47 -9.89
N PRO A 39 19.75 -16.55 -10.32
CA PRO A 39 19.55 -15.77 -11.54
C PRO A 39 19.30 -16.64 -12.78
N ASP A 40 19.97 -17.78 -12.91
CA ASP A 40 19.87 -18.64 -14.09
C ASP A 40 18.49 -19.31 -14.27
N ALA A 41 17.59 -19.19 -13.28
CA ALA A 41 16.21 -19.67 -13.39
C ALA A 41 15.29 -18.73 -14.22
N ALA A 42 15.63 -17.44 -14.33
CA ALA A 42 14.82 -16.48 -15.08
C ALA A 42 14.98 -16.69 -16.60
N GLY A 43 13.88 -16.85 -17.34
CA GLY A 43 13.90 -17.11 -18.79
C GLY A 43 13.81 -18.60 -19.18
N ASN A 44 14.05 -19.52 -18.24
CA ASN A 44 13.87 -20.97 -18.44
C ASN A 44 12.44 -21.41 -18.11
N GLY A 45 11.46 -20.91 -18.88
CA GLY A 45 10.04 -21.27 -18.74
C GLY A 45 9.24 -20.41 -17.73
N SER A 46 9.91 -19.62 -16.88
CA SER A 46 9.26 -18.56 -16.09
C SER A 46 9.83 -17.18 -16.43
N PRO A 47 8.98 -16.17 -16.73
CA PRO A 47 9.44 -14.80 -17.01
C PRO A 47 9.89 -14.05 -15.75
N VAL A 48 9.55 -14.56 -14.57
CA VAL A 48 9.89 -13.94 -13.27
C VAL A 48 10.43 -15.01 -12.33
N THR A 49 11.56 -14.72 -11.69
CA THR A 49 12.08 -15.51 -10.56
C THR A 49 12.39 -14.59 -9.40
N SER A 50 12.32 -15.12 -8.18
CA SER A 50 12.65 -14.38 -6.96
C SER A 50 13.44 -15.25 -5.99
N GLY A 51 14.11 -14.60 -5.05
CA GLY A 51 14.82 -15.25 -3.96
C GLY A 51 15.37 -14.24 -2.97
N TRP A 52 15.86 -14.74 -1.84
CA TRP A 52 16.42 -13.89 -0.79
C TRP A 52 17.80 -13.35 -1.16
N ILE A 53 18.07 -12.15 -0.66
CA ILE A 53 19.39 -11.51 -0.56
C ILE A 53 19.50 -10.86 0.83
N ALA A 54 20.73 -10.68 1.34
CA ALA A 54 20.95 -10.15 2.69
C ALA A 54 20.66 -8.64 2.79
N GLY A 55 20.61 -7.91 1.67
CA GLY A 55 20.00 -6.58 1.58
C GLY A 55 20.94 -5.38 1.70
N ARG A 56 22.27 -5.58 1.66
CA ARG A 56 23.24 -4.49 1.44
C ARG A 56 23.20 -3.99 -0.01
N HIS A 57 23.10 -4.92 -0.97
CA HIS A 57 22.92 -4.65 -2.40
C HIS A 57 22.33 -5.87 -3.12
N VAL A 58 21.92 -5.72 -4.39
CA VAL A 58 21.29 -6.77 -5.21
C VAL A 58 22.08 -8.08 -5.38
N PHE A 59 23.38 -8.09 -5.10
CA PHE A 59 24.27 -9.27 -5.14
C PHE A 59 24.69 -9.77 -3.75
N ASP A 60 24.09 -9.26 -2.68
CA ASP A 60 24.50 -9.56 -1.31
C ASP A 60 23.89 -10.89 -0.86
N MET A 61 24.73 -11.92 -0.76
CA MET A 61 24.33 -13.28 -0.39
C MET A 61 24.78 -13.65 1.03
N ASP A 62 25.42 -12.72 1.74
CA ASP A 62 26.11 -12.97 3.00
C ASP A 62 25.20 -12.70 4.19
N PHE A 63 24.30 -13.65 4.46
CA PHE A 63 23.41 -13.58 5.61
C PHE A 63 24.19 -13.75 6.91
N SER A 64 24.09 -12.76 7.79
CA SER A 64 24.77 -12.76 9.08
C SER A 64 23.86 -12.25 10.19
N HIS A 65 24.15 -12.68 11.42
CA HIS A 65 23.46 -12.15 12.59
C HIS A 65 23.63 -10.63 12.70
N GLU A 66 24.84 -10.14 12.39
CA GLU A 66 25.17 -8.71 12.45
C GLU A 66 24.30 -7.86 11.50
N SER A 67 24.00 -8.37 10.30
CA SER A 67 23.31 -7.60 9.26
C SER A 67 21.81 -7.88 9.16
N ASN A 68 21.33 -9.04 9.60
CA ASN A 68 19.96 -9.50 9.34
C ASN A 68 19.14 -9.76 10.60
N SER A 69 19.77 -10.09 11.72
CA SER A 69 19.10 -10.34 12.99
C SER A 69 19.14 -9.09 13.86
N PHE A 70 17.96 -8.59 14.20
CA PHE A 70 17.74 -7.45 15.10
C PHE A 70 16.78 -7.87 16.20
N SER A 71 16.77 -7.18 17.35
CA SER A 71 15.96 -7.55 18.51
C SER A 71 14.48 -7.70 18.15
N GLY A 72 13.99 -8.95 18.03
CA GLY A 72 12.61 -9.26 17.64
C GLY A 72 12.28 -9.06 16.16
N ALA A 73 13.26 -8.85 15.28
CA ALA A 73 13.01 -8.59 13.86
C ALA A 73 14.05 -9.19 12.91
N LEU A 74 13.58 -9.66 11.75
CA LEU A 74 14.43 -10.02 10.61
C LEU A 74 14.44 -8.88 9.59
N LEU A 75 15.63 -8.48 9.13
CA LEU A 75 15.78 -7.57 8.01
C LEU A 75 16.56 -8.25 6.88
N ALA A 76 15.92 -8.42 5.73
CA ALA A 76 16.52 -8.95 4.51
C ALA A 76 15.92 -8.22 3.30
N ALA A 77 16.17 -8.73 2.09
CA ALA A 77 15.44 -8.29 0.91
C ALA A 77 15.11 -9.46 -0.01
N MET A 78 13.99 -9.32 -0.73
CA MET A 78 13.65 -10.17 -1.87
C MET A 78 14.21 -9.51 -3.13
N ARG A 79 15.01 -10.24 -3.89
CA ARG A 79 15.35 -9.88 -5.27
C ARG A 79 14.36 -10.54 -6.21
N THR A 80 13.99 -9.83 -7.27
CA THR A 80 13.21 -10.37 -8.38
C THR A 80 13.94 -10.07 -9.68
N ASP A 81 14.12 -11.10 -10.51
CA ASP A 81 14.64 -10.98 -11.86
C ASP A 81 13.47 -11.20 -12.83
N THR A 82 13.15 -10.20 -13.63
CA THR A 82 12.12 -10.27 -14.66
C THR A 82 12.76 -10.22 -16.04
N VAL A 83 12.42 -11.17 -16.89
CA VAL A 83 12.92 -11.26 -18.26
C VAL A 83 11.77 -10.94 -19.21
N ALA A 84 11.89 -9.82 -19.92
CA ALA A 84 10.88 -9.39 -20.88
C ALA A 84 11.47 -8.53 -21.99
N VAL A 85 11.43 -9.02 -23.23
CA VAL A 85 11.79 -8.20 -24.40
C VAL A 85 10.81 -7.02 -24.51
N PRO A 86 11.29 -5.77 -24.56
CA PRO A 86 10.43 -4.59 -24.72
C PRO A 86 9.46 -4.72 -25.90
N PRO A 87 8.18 -4.34 -25.76
CA PRO A 87 7.18 -4.48 -26.82
C PRO A 87 7.56 -3.79 -28.14
N ALA A 88 8.25 -2.65 -28.06
CA ALA A 88 8.75 -1.96 -29.25
C ALA A 88 9.76 -2.80 -30.04
N LEU A 89 10.64 -3.54 -29.36
CA LEU A 89 11.62 -4.42 -30.00
C LEU A 89 10.97 -5.68 -30.57
N LYS A 90 9.99 -6.27 -29.87
CA LYS A 90 9.19 -7.37 -30.44
C LYS A 90 8.52 -6.96 -31.76
N ARG A 91 7.95 -5.76 -31.82
CA ARG A 91 7.36 -5.20 -33.05
C ARG A 91 8.43 -4.96 -34.13
N ALA A 92 9.59 -4.43 -33.75
CA ALA A 92 10.69 -4.20 -34.69
C ALA A 92 11.23 -5.51 -35.29
N TYR A 93 11.50 -6.54 -34.47
CA TYR A 93 11.98 -7.83 -34.96
C TYR A 93 10.98 -8.50 -35.90
N ARG A 94 9.69 -8.40 -35.59
CA ARG A 94 8.65 -8.87 -36.50
C ARG A 94 8.64 -8.11 -37.82
N ALA A 95 8.73 -6.78 -37.79
CA ALA A 95 8.80 -5.98 -39.02
C ALA A 95 10.03 -6.31 -39.86
N MET A 96 11.20 -6.48 -39.24
CA MET A 96 12.43 -6.89 -39.92
C MET A 96 12.29 -8.27 -40.57
N ALA A 97 11.73 -9.25 -39.87
CA ALA A 97 11.46 -10.58 -40.42
C ALA A 97 10.46 -10.52 -41.59
N GLU A 98 9.40 -9.72 -41.47
CA GLU A 98 8.46 -9.48 -42.56
C GLU A 98 9.12 -8.81 -43.78
N ASP A 99 10.04 -7.87 -43.58
CA ASP A 99 10.79 -7.22 -44.66
C ASP A 99 11.81 -8.17 -45.32
N GLU A 100 12.45 -9.05 -44.55
CA GLU A 100 13.29 -10.14 -45.07
C GLU A 100 12.48 -11.06 -45.99
N MET A 101 11.26 -11.46 -45.58
CA MET A 101 10.35 -12.26 -46.41
C MET A 101 9.90 -11.52 -47.69
N ARG A 102 9.89 -10.19 -47.67
CA ARG A 102 9.63 -9.35 -48.86
C ARG A 102 10.83 -9.22 -49.80
N GLY A 103 12.00 -9.76 -49.44
CA GLY A 103 13.24 -9.65 -50.21
C GLY A 103 14.19 -8.55 -49.74
N GLY A 104 14.12 -8.13 -48.47
CA GLY A 104 15.11 -7.25 -47.84
C GLY A 104 14.92 -5.76 -48.11
N SER A 105 13.75 -5.33 -48.59
CA SER A 105 13.38 -3.92 -48.73
C SER A 105 11.89 -3.71 -48.44
N PRO A 106 11.48 -2.52 -47.94
CA PRO A 106 10.07 -2.18 -47.82
C PRO A 106 9.44 -2.21 -49.22
N SER A 107 8.67 -3.25 -49.51
CA SER A 107 7.98 -3.41 -50.78
C SER A 107 6.47 -3.42 -50.53
N ASP A 108 5.71 -2.85 -51.47
CA ASP A 108 4.23 -2.91 -51.45
C ASP A 108 3.68 -4.32 -51.73
N ARG A 109 4.56 -5.33 -51.87
CA ARG A 109 4.14 -6.72 -52.03
C ARG A 109 3.54 -7.23 -50.73
N GLY A 110 2.25 -7.56 -50.79
CA GLY A 110 1.55 -8.22 -49.68
C GLY A 110 2.19 -9.56 -49.33
N LEU A 111 2.44 -9.80 -48.04
CA LEU A 111 2.89 -11.09 -47.52
C LEU A 111 1.75 -12.09 -47.43
N SER A 112 2.05 -13.36 -47.74
CA SER A 112 1.11 -14.46 -47.56
C SER A 112 0.83 -14.70 -46.08
N ARG A 113 -0.25 -15.45 -45.76
CA ARG A 113 -0.53 -15.84 -44.37
C ARG A 113 0.58 -16.73 -43.79
N ALA A 114 1.21 -17.56 -44.62
CA ALA A 114 2.31 -18.43 -44.22
C ALA A 114 3.54 -17.59 -43.87
N ASP A 115 3.92 -16.65 -44.73
CA ASP A 115 5.10 -15.78 -44.53
C ASP A 115 4.96 -14.94 -43.26
N ARG A 116 3.74 -14.45 -42.95
CA ARG A 116 3.48 -13.71 -41.71
C ARG A 116 3.58 -14.59 -40.46
N MET A 117 3.24 -15.87 -40.58
CA MET A 117 3.37 -16.84 -39.49
C MET A 117 4.83 -17.17 -39.25
N GLU A 118 5.58 -17.43 -40.32
CA GLU A 118 7.02 -17.71 -40.28
C GLU A 118 7.81 -16.50 -39.74
N ALA A 119 7.51 -15.28 -40.19
CA ALA A 119 8.13 -14.06 -39.66
C ALA A 119 7.83 -13.85 -38.17
N LYS A 120 6.62 -14.24 -37.71
CA LYS A 120 6.28 -14.22 -36.29
C LYS A 120 7.14 -15.25 -35.53
N GLU A 121 7.23 -16.48 -36.00
CA GLU A 121 8.04 -17.54 -35.38
C GLU A 121 9.52 -17.17 -35.32
N GLN A 122 10.09 -16.64 -36.41
CA GLN A 122 11.48 -16.14 -36.46
C GLN A 122 11.71 -15.03 -35.42
N SER A 123 10.76 -14.09 -35.30
CA SER A 123 10.84 -13.02 -34.30
C SER A 123 10.78 -13.54 -32.86
N GLU A 124 9.96 -14.57 -32.60
CA GLU A 124 9.84 -15.22 -31.29
C GLU A 124 11.09 -16.03 -30.95
N GLN A 125 11.65 -16.77 -31.91
CA GLN A 125 12.92 -17.49 -31.76
C GLN A 125 14.07 -16.54 -31.42
N ARG A 126 14.18 -15.42 -32.14
CA ARG A 126 15.16 -14.37 -31.82
C ARG A 126 14.97 -13.83 -30.40
N CYS A 127 13.73 -13.56 -29.99
CA CYS A 127 13.45 -13.12 -28.63
C CYS A 127 13.90 -14.15 -27.59
N MET A 128 13.63 -15.44 -27.83
CA MET A 128 14.04 -16.53 -26.93
C MET A 128 15.56 -16.68 -26.87
N GLN A 129 16.26 -16.56 -28.00
CA GLN A 129 17.71 -16.57 -28.04
C GLN A 129 18.30 -15.42 -27.21
N GLU A 130 17.86 -14.18 -27.43
CA GLU A 130 18.37 -13.03 -26.68
C GLU A 130 18.09 -13.14 -25.18
N ILE A 131 16.95 -13.73 -24.80
CA ILE A 131 16.64 -14.08 -23.42
C ILE A 131 17.64 -15.10 -22.86
N GLY A 132 17.94 -16.17 -23.62
CA GLY A 132 18.91 -17.20 -23.24
C GLY A 132 20.34 -16.65 -23.09
N GLU A 133 20.67 -15.60 -23.85
CA GLU A 133 21.93 -14.83 -23.72
C GLU A 133 21.93 -13.89 -22.49
N GLY A 134 20.85 -13.88 -21.69
CA GLY A 134 20.72 -13.05 -20.49
C GLY A 134 20.30 -11.60 -20.75
N ARG A 135 19.94 -11.24 -21.98
CA ARG A 135 19.46 -9.88 -22.32
C ARG A 135 18.06 -9.64 -21.74
N TRP A 136 17.68 -8.37 -21.65
CA TRP A 136 16.33 -7.94 -21.23
C TRP A 136 15.93 -8.34 -19.81
N ARG A 137 16.92 -8.63 -18.97
CA ARG A 137 16.73 -8.91 -17.55
C ARG A 137 16.66 -7.59 -16.77
N ARG A 138 15.57 -7.42 -16.05
CA ARG A 138 15.37 -6.34 -15.08
C ARG A 138 15.46 -6.91 -13.67
N ILE A 139 16.41 -6.41 -12.90
CA ILE A 139 16.59 -6.75 -11.48
C ILE A 139 15.83 -5.72 -10.64
N ALA A 140 15.09 -6.18 -9.63
CA ALA A 140 14.45 -5.34 -8.63
C ALA A 140 14.71 -5.90 -7.23
N GLU A 141 15.21 -5.06 -6.33
CA GLU A 141 15.32 -5.34 -4.90
C GLU A 141 14.10 -4.79 -4.16
N ARG A 142 13.52 -5.58 -3.27
CA ARG A 142 12.45 -5.15 -2.36
C ARG A 142 12.87 -5.49 -0.92
N PRO A 143 13.05 -4.49 -0.05
CA PRO A 143 13.37 -4.74 1.34
C PRO A 143 12.22 -5.45 2.04
N VAL A 144 12.56 -6.34 2.97
CA VAL A 144 11.62 -7.12 3.78
C VAL A 144 12.05 -6.99 5.23
N LEU A 145 11.21 -6.33 6.03
CA LEU A 145 11.34 -6.28 7.49
C LEU A 145 10.23 -7.14 8.08
N TRP A 146 10.58 -8.14 8.88
CA TRP A 146 9.62 -8.98 9.59
C TRP A 146 9.69 -8.69 11.08
N ASP A 147 8.66 -8.06 11.62
CA ASP A 147 8.42 -7.96 13.06
C ASP A 147 7.92 -9.32 13.55
N LEU A 148 8.78 -10.06 14.26
CA LEU A 148 8.48 -11.41 14.73
C LEU A 148 7.48 -11.39 15.89
N GLU A 149 7.58 -10.39 16.76
CA GLU A 149 6.69 -10.21 17.89
C GLU A 149 5.28 -9.86 17.41
N GLY A 150 5.18 -8.91 16.48
CA GLY A 150 3.91 -8.51 15.88
C GLY A 150 3.34 -9.50 14.85
N GLY A 151 4.16 -10.43 14.35
CA GLY A 151 3.77 -11.37 13.29
C GLY A 151 3.49 -10.70 11.95
N VAL A 152 4.13 -9.55 11.66
CA VAL A 152 3.88 -8.73 10.47
C VAL A 152 5.14 -8.56 9.64
N VAL A 153 5.00 -8.77 8.33
CA VAL A 153 6.01 -8.49 7.32
C VAL A 153 5.70 -7.17 6.64
N PHE A 154 6.66 -6.25 6.67
CA PHE A 154 6.66 -4.97 5.96
C PHE A 154 7.50 -5.08 4.69
N ALA A 155 6.87 -4.92 3.52
CA ALA A 155 7.56 -4.92 2.23
C ALA A 155 6.80 -4.08 1.19
N PRO A 156 7.48 -3.48 0.18
CA PRO A 156 6.83 -2.73 -0.89
C PRO A 156 6.20 -3.68 -1.94
N VAL A 157 5.18 -4.42 -1.52
CA VAL A 157 4.49 -5.47 -2.30
C VAL A 157 2.99 -5.17 -2.47
N ASP A 158 2.65 -3.90 -2.70
CA ASP A 158 1.27 -3.47 -2.97
C ASP A 158 0.71 -4.13 -4.24
N ALA A 159 1.55 -4.25 -5.28
CA ALA A 159 1.21 -4.91 -6.53
C ALA A 159 1.18 -6.45 -6.38
N GLU A 160 0.31 -7.09 -7.16
CA GLU A 160 0.05 -8.53 -7.07
C GLU A 160 1.26 -9.41 -7.40
N ILE A 161 1.98 -9.13 -8.49
CA ILE A 161 3.15 -9.91 -8.91
C ILE A 161 4.21 -9.99 -7.78
N PRO A 162 4.72 -8.87 -7.23
CA PRO A 162 5.70 -8.95 -6.16
C PRO A 162 5.15 -9.51 -4.86
N PHE A 163 3.85 -9.34 -4.57
CA PHE A 163 3.22 -10.01 -3.43
C PHE A 163 3.25 -11.53 -3.58
N ASN A 164 2.86 -12.06 -4.75
CA ASN A 164 2.86 -13.50 -5.01
C ASN A 164 4.28 -14.09 -4.94
N GLN A 165 5.29 -13.36 -5.43
CA GLN A 165 6.69 -13.75 -5.27
C GLN A 165 7.11 -13.81 -3.79
N LEU A 166 6.81 -12.77 -3.00
CA LEU A 166 7.14 -12.78 -1.58
C LEU A 166 6.37 -13.87 -0.82
N LYS A 167 5.09 -14.09 -1.14
CA LYS A 167 4.26 -15.14 -0.55
C LYS A 167 4.86 -16.53 -0.81
N GLY A 168 5.30 -16.81 -2.04
CA GLY A 168 6.00 -18.05 -2.38
C GLY A 168 7.29 -18.22 -1.57
N LEU A 169 8.13 -17.20 -1.51
CA LEU A 169 9.39 -17.27 -0.75
C LEU A 169 9.20 -17.46 0.75
N MET A 170 8.22 -16.80 1.36
CA MET A 170 7.89 -16.98 2.77
C MET A 170 7.45 -18.41 3.06
N GLN A 171 6.63 -18.99 2.17
CA GLN A 171 6.19 -20.37 2.28
C GLN A 171 7.35 -21.36 2.11
N GLU A 172 8.17 -21.20 1.08
CA GLU A 172 9.30 -22.10 0.79
C GLU A 172 10.42 -22.01 1.85
N THR A 173 10.62 -20.82 2.43
CA THR A 173 11.73 -20.58 3.36
C THR A 173 11.36 -20.84 4.81
N PHE A 174 10.17 -20.40 5.21
CA PHE A 174 9.74 -20.38 6.61
C PHE A 174 8.48 -21.18 6.88
N ASP A 175 7.88 -21.82 5.87
CA ASP A 175 6.60 -22.53 5.99
C ASP A 175 5.48 -21.62 6.55
N CYS A 176 5.53 -20.35 6.16
CA CYS A 176 4.60 -19.31 6.60
C CYS A 176 3.81 -18.77 5.41
N LEU A 177 2.49 -18.87 5.46
CA LEU A 177 1.61 -18.20 4.50
C LEU A 177 1.32 -16.78 4.99
N ILE A 178 1.66 -15.80 4.15
CA ILE A 178 1.38 -14.40 4.43
C ILE A 178 0.13 -13.91 3.69
N GLU A 179 -0.61 -13.00 4.33
CA GLU A 179 -1.81 -12.35 3.79
C GLU A 179 -1.71 -10.83 3.94
N ARG A 180 -1.98 -10.09 2.86
CA ARG A 180 -2.02 -8.62 2.89
C ARG A 180 -3.08 -8.13 3.88
N GLN A 181 -2.71 -7.16 4.71
CA GLN A 181 -3.58 -6.54 5.69
C GLN A 181 -4.09 -5.20 5.14
N ALA A 182 -5.01 -5.28 4.19
CA ALA A 182 -5.81 -4.14 3.74
C ALA A 182 -6.81 -3.70 4.82
N ALA A 183 -7.52 -2.59 4.59
CA ALA A 183 -8.41 -2.02 5.59
C ALA A 183 -9.52 -3.00 6.01
N GLY A 184 -10.17 -3.66 5.05
CA GLY A 184 -11.27 -4.58 5.31
C GLY A 184 -10.84 -5.76 6.17
N ARG A 185 -9.74 -6.41 5.81
CA ARG A 185 -9.19 -7.51 6.62
C ARG A 185 -8.82 -7.07 8.03
N ARG A 186 -8.24 -5.88 8.19
CA ARG A 186 -7.92 -5.36 9.52
C ARG A 186 -9.18 -5.03 10.31
N ALA A 187 -10.21 -4.48 9.68
CA ALA A 187 -11.50 -4.22 10.30
C ALA A 187 -12.14 -5.51 10.85
N VAL A 188 -12.04 -6.63 10.14
CA VAL A 188 -12.51 -7.94 10.63
C VAL A 188 -11.80 -8.36 11.92
N LEU A 189 -10.47 -8.25 11.96
CA LEU A 189 -9.67 -8.64 13.13
C LEU A 189 -9.96 -7.76 14.35
N GLU A 190 -10.04 -6.44 14.13
CA GLU A 190 -10.29 -5.48 15.21
C GLU A 190 -11.75 -5.56 15.69
N ALA A 191 -12.73 -5.72 14.80
CA ALA A 191 -14.13 -5.87 15.17
C ALA A 191 -14.36 -7.12 16.04
N ALA A 192 -13.68 -8.24 15.73
CA ALA A 192 -13.72 -9.42 16.59
C ALA A 192 -13.15 -9.12 17.99
N THR A 193 -12.05 -8.38 18.06
CA THR A 193 -11.40 -7.98 19.32
C THR A 193 -12.25 -7.00 20.14
N LEU A 194 -12.95 -6.09 19.46
CA LEU A 194 -13.83 -5.09 20.07
C LEU A 194 -15.23 -5.64 20.42
N GLY A 195 -15.57 -6.86 19.99
CA GLY A 195 -16.90 -7.44 20.19
C GLY A 195 -17.98 -6.89 19.24
N HIS A 196 -17.58 -6.31 18.11
CA HIS A 196 -18.44 -5.67 17.11
C HIS A 196 -18.56 -6.45 15.78
N ALA A 197 -18.38 -7.77 15.81
CA ALA A 197 -18.40 -8.59 14.61
C ALA A 197 -19.77 -8.55 13.88
N ARG A 198 -20.87 -8.37 14.62
CA ARG A 198 -22.23 -8.26 14.05
C ARG A 198 -22.42 -6.92 13.35
N GLU A 199 -22.03 -5.82 14.00
CA GLU A 199 -22.12 -4.48 13.43
C GLU A 199 -21.27 -4.36 12.15
N LEU A 200 -20.14 -5.05 12.09
CA LEU A 200 -19.32 -5.13 10.87
C LEU A 200 -20.03 -5.84 9.72
N GLN A 201 -20.78 -6.92 9.98
CA GLN A 201 -21.50 -7.66 8.93
C GLN A 201 -22.58 -6.81 8.27
N ASP A 202 -23.24 -5.95 9.04
CA ASP A 202 -24.28 -5.05 8.55
C ASP A 202 -23.71 -3.72 7.99
N ALA A 203 -22.40 -3.51 8.09
CA ALA A 203 -21.77 -2.25 7.73
C ALA A 203 -21.63 -2.07 6.22
N HIS A 204 -22.06 -0.90 5.76
CA HIS A 204 -21.89 -0.41 4.41
C HIS A 204 -21.28 1.00 4.44
N LEU A 205 -20.78 1.48 3.30
CA LEU A 205 -20.33 2.86 3.19
C LEU A 205 -21.52 3.80 3.35
N ASP A 206 -21.48 4.65 4.37
CA ASP A 206 -22.53 5.64 4.62
C ASP A 206 -22.52 6.76 3.54
N ALA A 207 -23.71 7.19 3.12
CA ALA A 207 -23.87 8.37 2.29
C ALA A 207 -23.62 9.67 3.11
N PHE A 208 -22.40 10.20 3.12
CA PHE A 208 -22.11 11.46 3.82
C PHE A 208 -22.71 12.70 3.15
N VAL A 209 -23.00 12.62 1.86
CA VAL A 209 -23.67 13.64 1.05
C VAL A 209 -24.66 12.96 0.10
N SER A 210 -25.65 13.71 -0.39
CA SER A 210 -26.57 13.22 -1.42
C SER A 210 -25.84 12.79 -2.69
N PRO A 211 -26.37 11.80 -3.44
CA PRO A 211 -25.78 11.39 -4.70
C PRO A 211 -25.70 12.58 -5.68
N PRO A 212 -24.63 12.68 -6.48
CA PRO A 212 -24.51 13.73 -7.49
C PRO A 212 -25.68 13.69 -8.48
N ALA A 213 -26.17 14.86 -8.89
CA ALA A 213 -27.31 14.99 -9.80
C ALA A 213 -27.00 14.54 -11.24
N GLN A 214 -25.73 14.33 -11.61
CA GLN A 214 -25.38 13.84 -12.94
C GLN A 214 -25.87 12.40 -13.13
N VAL A 215 -26.29 12.08 -14.35
CA VAL A 215 -26.72 10.72 -14.72
C VAL A 215 -25.52 9.79 -14.60
N ALA A 216 -25.51 8.92 -13.59
CA ALA A 216 -24.59 7.80 -13.55
C ALA A 216 -24.83 6.93 -14.78
N THR A 217 -23.78 6.55 -15.48
CA THR A 217 -23.86 5.58 -16.57
C THR A 217 -23.08 4.33 -16.19
N ASP A 218 -23.51 3.17 -16.66
CA ASP A 218 -22.72 1.94 -16.57
C ASP A 218 -21.64 1.90 -17.66
N ASP A 219 -20.84 0.83 -17.69
CA ASP A 219 -19.76 0.65 -18.65
C ASP A 219 -20.24 0.58 -20.12
N GLU A 220 -21.54 0.33 -20.33
CA GLU A 220 -22.22 0.28 -21.64
C GLU A 220 -22.89 1.62 -22.01
N GLY A 221 -22.80 2.63 -21.14
CA GLY A 221 -23.38 3.95 -21.34
C GLY A 221 -24.87 4.06 -21.00
N ALA A 222 -25.48 3.02 -20.42
CA ALA A 222 -26.87 3.04 -19.98
C ALA A 222 -27.00 3.69 -18.60
N PRO A 223 -28.16 4.33 -18.27
CA PRO A 223 -28.36 4.97 -16.98
C PRO A 223 -28.25 3.96 -15.82
N ARG A 224 -27.25 4.15 -14.95
CA ARG A 224 -27.07 3.36 -13.73
C ARG A 224 -28.02 3.87 -12.64
N LYS A 225 -28.79 2.96 -12.05
CA LYS A 225 -29.60 3.27 -10.86
C LYS A 225 -28.67 3.47 -9.65
N ILE A 226 -28.65 4.68 -9.10
CA ILE A 226 -27.90 4.98 -7.89
C ILE A 226 -28.71 4.50 -6.67
N GLY A 227 -28.11 3.66 -5.83
CA GLY A 227 -28.70 3.17 -4.58
C GLY A 227 -28.72 4.22 -3.47
N GLU A 228 -29.20 3.83 -2.28
CA GLU A 228 -29.19 4.71 -1.10
C GLU A 228 -27.79 4.95 -0.54
N ASN A 229 -26.87 3.99 -0.76
CA ASN A 229 -25.51 4.03 -0.28
C ASN A 229 -24.50 4.03 -1.45
N PRO A 230 -23.32 4.67 -1.30
CA PRO A 230 -22.30 4.65 -2.34
C PRO A 230 -21.63 3.28 -2.44
N GLU A 231 -21.34 2.86 -3.67
CA GLU A 231 -20.66 1.61 -4.01
C GLU A 231 -19.36 1.93 -4.75
N PRO A 232 -18.25 2.17 -4.03
CA PRO A 232 -17.03 2.63 -4.65
C PRO A 232 -16.38 1.53 -5.49
N SER A 233 -16.12 1.82 -6.77
CA SER A 233 -15.41 0.89 -7.68
C SER A 233 -13.99 0.56 -7.21
N TRP A 234 -13.40 1.41 -6.39
CA TRP A 234 -12.05 1.24 -5.89
C TRP A 234 -11.94 0.28 -4.69
N ALA A 235 -13.05 -0.25 -4.16
CA ALA A 235 -13.09 -1.31 -3.16
C ALA A 235 -13.41 -2.68 -3.79
N ALA A 236 -13.02 -2.90 -5.04
CA ALA A 236 -13.36 -4.11 -5.80
C ALA A 236 -12.70 -5.41 -5.27
N GLY A 237 -11.65 -5.32 -4.46
CA GLY A 237 -10.97 -6.48 -3.87
C GLY A 237 -11.75 -7.06 -2.69
N ASP A 238 -11.97 -6.25 -1.66
CA ASP A 238 -12.81 -6.56 -0.50
C ASP A 238 -13.77 -5.38 -0.29
N PRO A 239 -15.10 -5.58 -0.30
CA PRO A 239 -16.06 -4.53 -0.06
C PRO A 239 -15.82 -3.77 1.26
N LEU A 240 -15.22 -4.38 2.27
CA LEU A 240 -14.91 -3.73 3.55
C LEU A 240 -13.69 -2.81 3.47
N ASP A 241 -12.92 -2.80 2.37
CA ASP A 241 -11.77 -1.90 2.25
C ASP A 241 -12.15 -0.41 2.29
N TYR A 242 -13.42 -0.05 2.05
CA TYR A 242 -13.88 1.34 2.24
C TYR A 242 -13.66 1.88 3.66
N PHE A 243 -13.56 1.01 4.68
CA PHE A 243 -13.28 1.46 6.04
C PHE A 243 -12.01 2.28 6.12
N GLY A 244 -11.00 1.97 5.31
CA GLY A 244 -9.76 2.75 5.25
C GLY A 244 -10.00 4.17 4.72
N ASN A 245 -10.94 4.36 3.81
CA ASN A 245 -11.29 5.67 3.26
C ASN A 245 -12.16 6.48 4.21
N VAL A 246 -13.08 5.82 4.90
CA VAL A 246 -13.86 6.46 5.98
C VAL A 246 -12.94 6.83 7.14
N PHE A 247 -11.92 6.01 7.45
CA PHE A 247 -10.88 6.35 8.40
C PHE A 247 -10.12 7.62 8.01
N LEU A 248 -9.70 7.75 6.75
CA LEU A 248 -9.05 8.99 6.28
C LEU A 248 -9.99 10.20 6.38
N LEU A 249 -11.28 10.04 6.10
CA LEU A 249 -12.27 11.11 6.27
C LEU A 249 -12.45 11.48 7.76
N TRP A 250 -12.47 10.48 8.64
CA TRP A 250 -12.58 10.65 10.08
C TRP A 250 -11.35 11.39 10.64
N LEU A 251 -10.15 11.03 10.22
CA LEU A 251 -8.92 11.76 10.58
C LEU A 251 -8.97 13.21 10.11
N TRP A 252 -9.41 13.46 8.87
CA TRP A 252 -9.57 14.81 8.35
C TRP A 252 -10.57 15.61 9.20
N TRP A 253 -11.73 15.04 9.51
CA TRP A 253 -12.72 15.67 10.39
C TRP A 253 -12.13 15.98 11.78
N LYS A 254 -11.39 15.05 12.40
CA LYS A 254 -10.69 15.28 13.68
C LYS A 254 -9.64 16.40 13.62
N CYS A 255 -8.94 16.56 12.49
CA CYS A 255 -7.96 17.64 12.29
C CYS A 255 -8.58 19.04 12.20
N GLU A 256 -9.89 19.13 11.91
CA GLU A 256 -10.54 20.44 11.71
C GLU A 256 -11.60 20.77 12.75
N CYS A 257 -12.33 19.77 13.24
CA CYS A 257 -13.41 19.94 14.21
C CYS A 257 -13.03 19.45 15.61
N GLY A 258 -11.97 18.65 15.74
CA GLY A 258 -11.42 18.20 17.01
C GLY A 258 -10.13 18.93 17.37
N GLU A 259 -9.49 18.48 18.45
CA GLU A 259 -8.20 19.01 18.91
C GLU A 259 -7.01 18.51 18.06
N SER A 260 -7.27 17.89 16.90
CA SER A 260 -6.26 17.23 16.07
C SER A 260 -5.50 16.12 16.80
N VAL A 261 -6.13 15.53 17.82
CA VAL A 261 -5.59 14.43 18.63
C VAL A 261 -6.51 13.22 18.54
N VAL A 262 -5.90 12.04 18.48
CA VAL A 262 -6.59 10.75 18.63
C VAL A 262 -5.99 10.02 19.82
N GLU A 263 -6.85 9.64 20.75
CA GLU A 263 -6.48 8.78 21.87
C GLU A 263 -6.47 7.31 21.41
N ILE A 264 -5.39 6.61 21.73
CA ILE A 264 -5.21 5.18 21.44
C ILE A 264 -4.80 4.44 22.72
N GLY A 265 -5.08 3.14 22.77
CA GLY A 265 -4.57 2.29 23.86
C GLY A 265 -3.05 2.11 23.73
N GLY A 266 -2.30 2.47 24.77
CA GLY A 266 -0.86 2.27 24.87
C GLY A 266 -0.48 0.84 25.26
N PRO A 267 0.83 0.50 25.20
CA PRO A 267 1.32 -0.86 25.49
C PRO A 267 1.05 -1.34 26.92
N SER A 268 0.90 -0.42 27.88
CA SER A 268 0.79 -0.64 29.33
C SER A 268 -0.60 -0.35 29.90
N ALA A 269 -1.65 -0.40 29.07
CA ALA A 269 -3.04 -0.02 29.41
C ALA A 269 -3.28 1.48 29.69
N GLU A 270 -2.25 2.31 29.65
CA GLU A 270 -2.36 3.77 29.62
C GLU A 270 -2.80 4.26 28.25
N THR A 271 -3.54 5.36 28.19
CA THR A 271 -3.93 6.00 26.93
C THR A 271 -2.78 6.86 26.39
N MET A 272 -2.56 6.80 25.08
CA MET A 272 -1.59 7.61 24.36
C MET A 272 -2.32 8.58 23.43
N GLU A 273 -1.91 9.85 23.43
CA GLU A 273 -2.39 10.86 22.51
C GLU A 273 -1.51 10.92 21.25
N VAL A 274 -2.15 10.88 20.08
CA VAL A 274 -1.50 11.02 18.78
C VAL A 274 -1.97 12.31 18.12
N ALA A 275 -1.09 13.30 18.02
CA ALA A 275 -1.35 14.52 17.28
C ALA A 275 -1.21 14.28 15.77
N ILE A 276 -2.14 14.81 14.98
CA ILE A 276 -2.25 14.55 13.54
C ILE A 276 -2.30 15.86 12.77
N VAL A 277 -1.53 15.93 11.69
CA VAL A 277 -1.61 17.01 10.71
C VAL A 277 -1.76 16.41 9.31
N ALA A 278 -2.80 16.81 8.59
CA ALA A 278 -3.01 16.42 7.19
C ALA A 278 -2.32 17.43 6.25
N GLU A 279 -1.33 16.98 5.50
CA GLU A 279 -0.45 17.84 4.69
C GLU A 279 -0.02 17.18 3.37
N ARG A 280 0.54 17.98 2.46
CA ARG A 280 1.24 17.57 1.22
C ARG A 280 0.38 16.97 0.11
N VAL A 281 -0.49 16.01 0.43
CA VAL A 281 -1.19 15.17 -0.54
C VAL A 281 -2.61 14.89 -0.08
N LEU A 282 -3.57 15.10 -0.98
CA LEU A 282 -4.93 14.61 -0.81
C LEU A 282 -5.47 14.16 -2.17
N ASP A 283 -5.67 12.85 -2.33
CA ASP A 283 -6.38 12.31 -3.48
C ASP A 283 -7.79 11.90 -3.07
N LEU A 284 -8.76 12.26 -3.89
CA LEU A 284 -10.19 12.09 -3.64
C LEU A 284 -10.81 11.42 -4.87
N ASP A 285 -11.76 10.51 -4.66
CA ASP A 285 -12.49 9.86 -5.76
C ASP A 285 -13.97 9.69 -5.42
N CYS A 286 -14.83 9.78 -6.43
CA CYS A 286 -16.27 9.76 -6.25
C CYS A 286 -16.73 8.39 -5.76
N ALA A 287 -17.22 8.30 -4.52
CA ALA A 287 -17.72 7.05 -3.97
C ALA A 287 -19.00 6.56 -4.68
N TRP A 288 -19.71 7.48 -5.33
CA TRP A 288 -20.87 7.18 -6.17
C TRP A 288 -20.51 6.76 -7.60
N GLY A 289 -19.24 6.83 -7.99
CA GLY A 289 -18.78 6.46 -9.34
C GLY A 289 -19.17 7.44 -10.45
N VAL A 290 -19.60 8.66 -10.13
CA VAL A 290 -20.19 9.60 -11.11
C VAL A 290 -19.22 10.70 -11.55
N THR A 291 -18.51 11.31 -10.61
CA THR A 291 -17.77 12.57 -10.85
C THR A 291 -16.25 12.42 -10.93
N GLY A 292 -15.76 11.18 -11.00
CA GLY A 292 -14.33 10.83 -11.04
C GLY A 292 -13.54 11.30 -9.82
N GLY A 293 -12.22 11.41 -9.99
CA GLY A 293 -11.28 11.79 -8.93
C GLY A 293 -10.56 13.12 -9.14
N ILE A 294 -9.91 13.60 -8.07
CA ILE A 294 -9.05 14.78 -8.06
C ILE A 294 -7.85 14.55 -7.13
N SER A 295 -6.70 15.11 -7.50
CA SER A 295 -5.48 15.08 -6.70
C SER A 295 -5.06 16.50 -6.34
N LEU A 296 -4.91 16.76 -5.05
CA LEU A 296 -4.50 18.06 -4.50
C LEU A 296 -3.13 17.94 -3.82
N ARG A 297 -2.29 18.96 -4.03
CA ARG A 297 -0.95 19.07 -3.44
C ARG A 297 -0.74 20.45 -2.87
N GLY A 298 -0.03 20.54 -1.76
CA GLY A 298 0.26 21.80 -1.05
C GLY A 298 0.45 21.56 0.44
N ASP A 299 0.66 22.62 1.22
CA ASP A 299 0.97 22.47 2.65
C ASP A 299 -0.23 21.97 3.45
N ALA A 300 -1.43 22.51 3.20
CA ALA A 300 -2.69 22.09 3.83
C ALA A 300 -3.77 21.80 2.77
N PRO A 301 -3.63 20.72 1.97
CA PRO A 301 -4.52 20.44 0.85
C PRO A 301 -5.96 20.18 1.31
N THR A 302 -6.14 19.69 2.54
CA THR A 302 -7.44 19.52 3.20
C THR A 302 -8.19 20.84 3.38
N ARG A 303 -7.50 21.96 3.60
CA ARG A 303 -8.12 23.27 3.84
C ARG A 303 -8.46 24.05 2.56
N SER A 304 -8.17 23.48 1.39
CA SER A 304 -8.41 24.17 0.12
C SER A 304 -9.91 24.22 -0.23
N PRO A 305 -10.38 25.27 -0.94
CA PRO A 305 -11.76 25.33 -1.41
C PRO A 305 -12.08 24.19 -2.39
N GLU A 306 -11.10 23.72 -3.18
CA GLU A 306 -11.25 22.57 -4.07
C GLU A 306 -11.52 21.27 -3.29
N ALA A 307 -10.83 21.06 -2.16
CA ALA A 307 -11.07 19.92 -1.29
C ALA A 307 -12.49 19.93 -0.70
N ALA A 308 -12.96 21.12 -0.29
CA ALA A 308 -14.34 21.30 0.19
C ALA A 308 -15.37 20.94 -0.90
N ARG A 309 -15.18 21.45 -2.12
CA ARG A 309 -16.09 21.16 -3.25
C ARG A 309 -16.04 19.69 -3.67
N ALA A 310 -14.87 19.07 -3.59
CA ALA A 310 -14.71 17.66 -3.88
C ALA A 310 -15.53 16.79 -2.91
N LEU A 311 -15.44 17.00 -1.59
CA LEU A 311 -16.27 16.29 -0.61
C LEU A 311 -17.77 16.48 -0.86
N GLN A 312 -18.19 17.71 -1.15
CA GLN A 312 -19.60 18.04 -1.43
C GLN A 312 -20.13 17.38 -2.70
N SER A 313 -19.25 17.10 -3.66
CA SER A 313 -19.58 16.34 -4.88
C SER A 313 -19.56 14.82 -4.68
N GLY A 314 -19.47 14.34 -3.43
CA GLY A 314 -19.47 12.91 -3.09
C GLY A 314 -18.14 12.21 -3.31
N LYS A 315 -17.02 12.95 -3.40
CA LYS A 315 -15.69 12.36 -3.42
C LYS A 315 -15.22 12.06 -2.00
N MET A 316 -14.55 10.93 -1.82
CA MET A 316 -14.02 10.45 -0.54
C MET A 316 -12.50 10.35 -0.61
N PRO A 317 -11.77 10.59 0.50
CA PRO A 317 -10.32 10.53 0.52
C PRO A 317 -9.82 9.12 0.21
N ARG A 318 -8.98 9.01 -0.82
CA ARG A 318 -8.29 7.79 -1.27
C ARG A 318 -6.88 7.71 -0.70
N ARG A 319 -6.18 8.83 -0.71
CA ARG A 319 -4.80 8.95 -0.24
C ARG A 319 -4.61 10.25 0.48
N MET A 320 -3.94 10.22 1.63
CA MET A 320 -3.71 11.41 2.45
C MET A 320 -2.28 11.43 2.99
N GLY A 321 -1.61 12.57 2.86
CA GLY A 321 -0.34 12.83 3.53
C GLY A 321 -0.58 13.22 4.98
N LEU A 322 0.19 12.63 5.88
CA LEU A 322 0.02 12.75 7.32
C LEU A 322 1.36 13.02 7.99
N THR A 323 1.38 13.96 8.93
CA THR A 323 2.38 14.05 9.98
C THR A 323 1.72 13.59 11.28
N LEU A 324 2.35 12.63 11.96
CA LEU A 324 1.90 12.09 13.24
C LEU A 324 2.95 12.42 14.30
N ALA A 325 2.51 12.84 15.48
CA ALA A 325 3.40 13.04 16.62
C ALA A 325 2.83 12.37 17.87
N ALA A 326 3.65 11.54 18.51
CA ALA A 326 3.33 10.86 19.78
C ALA A 326 4.64 10.61 20.53
N GLU A 327 4.60 10.69 21.87
CA GLU A 327 5.74 10.37 22.75
C GLU A 327 7.08 11.05 22.36
N GLY A 328 7.03 12.31 21.90
CA GLY A 328 8.21 13.05 21.47
C GLY A 328 8.80 12.61 20.11
N GLN A 329 8.17 11.66 19.42
CA GLN A 329 8.52 11.25 18.07
C GLN A 329 7.59 11.88 17.04
N GLN A 330 8.13 12.19 15.86
CA GLN A 330 7.36 12.72 14.74
C GLN A 330 7.64 11.94 13.46
N TRP A 331 6.59 11.37 12.88
CA TRP A 331 6.64 10.67 11.59
C TRP A 331 5.92 11.46 10.53
N ARG A 332 6.37 11.34 9.29
CA ARG A 332 5.64 11.85 8.12
C ARG A 332 5.46 10.74 7.12
N CYS A 333 4.25 10.54 6.62
CA CYS A 333 3.97 9.51 5.63
C CYS A 333 2.84 9.93 4.68
N THR A 334 2.55 9.07 3.71
CA THR A 334 1.34 9.13 2.91
C THR A 334 0.65 7.78 2.94
N VAL A 335 -0.63 7.78 3.29
CA VAL A 335 -1.44 6.57 3.50
C VAL A 335 -2.45 6.43 2.38
N GLN A 336 -2.48 5.26 1.76
CA GLN A 336 -3.57 4.83 0.89
C GLN A 336 -4.65 4.18 1.76
N GLY A 337 -5.90 4.67 1.70
CA GLY A 337 -6.98 4.27 2.61
C GLY A 337 -7.33 2.79 2.52
N ASP A 338 -7.88 2.37 1.38
CA ASP A 338 -8.36 1.00 1.11
C ASP A 338 -7.35 -0.08 1.44
N ARG A 339 -6.09 0.15 1.06
CA ARG A 339 -5.03 -0.87 1.20
C ARG A 339 -4.20 -0.69 2.47
N LEU A 340 -4.47 0.37 3.25
CA LEU A 340 -3.64 0.85 4.37
C LEU A 340 -2.14 0.92 4.05
N THR A 341 -1.76 1.04 2.77
CA THR A 341 -0.34 1.07 2.41
C THR A 341 0.28 2.40 2.79
N VAL A 342 1.49 2.32 3.32
CA VAL A 342 2.26 3.46 3.78
C VAL A 342 3.33 3.74 2.73
N SER A 343 3.45 4.99 2.33
CA SER A 343 4.44 5.43 1.35
C SER A 343 5.16 6.68 1.83
N GLY A 344 6.45 6.77 1.52
CA GLY A 344 7.27 7.92 1.87
C GLY A 344 7.37 8.19 3.38
N LEU A 345 7.30 7.14 4.20
CA LEU A 345 7.49 7.23 5.65
C LEU A 345 8.89 7.76 5.95
N ALA A 346 8.94 8.99 6.44
CA ALA A 346 10.12 9.61 7.02
C ALA A 346 10.06 9.42 8.53
N LEU A 347 11.09 8.77 9.06
CA LEU A 347 11.25 8.53 10.49
C LEU A 347 11.81 9.77 11.20
N PRO A 348 11.62 9.90 12.53
CA PRO A 348 12.30 10.89 13.35
C PRO A 348 13.81 10.81 13.15
N LYS A 349 14.49 11.95 13.35
CA LYS A 349 15.95 11.94 13.46
C LYS A 349 16.33 11.34 14.82
N PRO A 350 17.36 10.49 14.90
CA PRO A 350 17.93 10.06 16.17
C PRO A 350 18.23 11.28 17.06
N GLN A 351 17.94 11.16 18.36
CA GLN A 351 18.25 12.22 19.33
C GLN A 351 19.77 12.33 19.49
N ASP A 352 20.43 11.18 19.64
CA ASP A 352 21.88 11.06 19.70
C ASP A 352 22.42 10.46 18.40
N ARG A 353 23.71 10.66 18.16
CA ARG A 353 24.39 10.01 17.04
C ARG A 353 24.61 8.54 17.39
N PRO A 354 24.10 7.58 16.59
CA PRO A 354 24.34 6.17 16.83
C PRO A 354 25.84 5.86 16.82
N ALA A 355 26.30 4.99 17.74
CA ALA A 355 27.69 4.59 17.87
C ALA A 355 28.13 3.66 16.73
N SER A 356 27.19 2.97 16.07
CA SER A 356 27.46 2.07 14.95
C SER A 356 26.36 2.10 13.87
N GLU A 357 26.66 1.57 12.68
CA GLU A 357 25.65 1.37 11.64
C GLU A 357 24.54 0.42 12.11
N ARG A 358 24.89 -0.61 12.88
CA ARG A 358 23.94 -1.59 13.42
C ARG A 358 22.91 -0.92 14.33
N GLU A 359 23.38 -0.12 15.29
CA GLU A 359 22.52 0.63 16.21
C GLU A 359 21.60 1.61 15.45
N ALA A 360 22.13 2.30 14.43
CA ALA A 360 21.34 3.17 13.58
C ALA A 360 20.21 2.42 12.84
N ILE A 361 20.44 1.16 12.45
CA ILE A 361 19.42 0.32 11.81
C ILE A 361 18.41 -0.19 12.86
N GLU A 362 18.86 -0.59 14.04
CA GLU A 362 18.00 -1.01 15.15
C GLU A 362 17.02 0.09 15.56
N GLU A 363 17.49 1.31 15.78
CA GLU A 363 16.63 2.46 16.08
C GLU A 363 15.59 2.71 14.99
N ARG A 364 15.98 2.58 13.71
CA ARG A 364 15.06 2.74 12.59
C ARG A 364 14.01 1.64 12.53
N ILE A 365 14.39 0.38 12.77
CA ILE A 365 13.45 -0.75 12.82
C ILE A 365 12.44 -0.52 13.94
N ASN A 366 12.92 -0.17 15.14
CA ASN A 366 12.07 0.12 16.30
C ASN A 366 11.10 1.27 15.99
N SER A 367 11.57 2.34 15.33
CA SER A 367 10.71 3.46 14.95
C SER A 367 9.66 3.09 13.88
N VAL A 368 9.97 2.20 12.94
CA VAL A 368 8.98 1.69 11.96
C VAL A 368 7.90 0.88 12.66
N ILE A 369 8.29 -0.04 13.55
CA ILE A 369 7.36 -0.88 14.31
C ILE A 369 6.48 -0.02 15.22
N LEU A 370 7.07 0.95 15.93
CA LEU A 370 6.33 1.88 16.78
C LEU A 370 5.32 2.69 15.96
N PHE A 371 5.76 3.31 14.86
CA PHE A 371 4.87 4.02 13.95
C PHE A 371 3.70 3.13 13.50
N ASP A 372 3.98 1.88 13.14
CA ASP A 372 2.98 0.94 12.66
C ASP A 372 1.91 0.65 13.71
N ARG A 373 2.35 0.36 14.94
CA ARG A 373 1.49 0.12 16.11
C ARG A 373 0.64 1.36 16.43
N THR A 374 1.24 2.55 16.45
CA THR A 374 0.53 3.83 16.65
C THR A 374 -0.51 4.08 15.56
N PHE A 375 -0.14 3.88 14.30
CA PHE A 375 -1.05 4.06 13.16
C PHE A 375 -2.26 3.11 13.21
N LEU A 376 -2.02 1.84 13.50
CA LEU A 376 -3.09 0.84 13.63
C LEU A 376 -3.91 1.06 14.92
N GLY A 377 -3.32 1.63 15.97
CA GLY A 377 -4.04 2.10 17.15
C GLY A 377 -5.09 3.16 16.80
N MET A 378 -4.74 4.14 15.96
CA MET A 378 -5.72 5.13 15.48
C MET A 378 -6.81 4.49 14.62
N TYR A 379 -6.47 3.50 13.81
CA TYR A 379 -7.45 2.76 13.02
C TYR A 379 -8.42 1.97 13.90
N ARG A 380 -7.93 1.35 14.97
CA ARG A 380 -8.75 0.68 15.98
C ARG A 380 -9.67 1.66 16.72
N ALA A 381 -9.17 2.84 17.10
CA ALA A 381 -9.98 3.89 17.72
C ALA A 381 -11.12 4.34 16.78
N PHE A 382 -10.81 4.54 15.50
CA PHE A 382 -11.83 4.78 14.48
C PHE A 382 -12.87 3.66 14.39
N LEU A 383 -12.44 2.39 14.39
CA LEU A 383 -13.38 1.26 14.31
C LEU A 383 -14.28 1.17 15.54
N ALA A 384 -13.77 1.51 16.73
CA ALA A 384 -14.57 1.61 17.94
C ALA A 384 -15.67 2.70 17.81
N ASP A 385 -15.32 3.88 17.30
CA ASP A 385 -16.29 4.94 16.97
C ASP A 385 -17.30 4.46 15.91
N ARG A 386 -16.80 3.87 14.82
CA ARG A 386 -17.57 3.51 13.62
C ARG A 386 -18.55 2.37 13.83
N LEU A 387 -18.17 1.40 14.64
CA LEU A 387 -19.01 0.23 14.94
C LEU A 387 -19.78 0.39 16.26
N GLY A 388 -19.47 1.43 17.05
CA GLY A 388 -20.19 1.76 18.27
C GLY A 388 -21.55 2.42 18.03
N GLY A 389 -22.41 2.42 19.06
CA GLY A 389 -23.77 2.96 18.98
C GLY A 389 -23.86 4.48 18.71
N GLY A 390 -22.76 5.23 18.92
CA GLY A 390 -22.68 6.68 18.68
C GLY A 390 -22.51 7.07 17.20
N TRP A 391 -22.21 6.11 16.31
CA TRP A 391 -21.82 6.41 14.93
C TRP A 391 -22.85 7.25 14.16
N LYS A 392 -24.15 6.99 14.34
CA LYS A 392 -25.21 7.73 13.62
C LYS A 392 -25.15 9.24 13.88
N SER A 393 -24.92 9.64 15.14
CA SER A 393 -24.78 11.03 15.53
C SER A 393 -23.48 11.64 15.00
N GLN A 394 -22.38 10.89 15.07
CA GLN A 394 -21.09 11.34 14.55
C GLN A 394 -21.10 11.51 13.03
N ARG A 395 -21.71 10.58 12.29
CA ARG A 395 -21.94 10.70 10.85
C ARG A 395 -22.74 11.96 10.53
N ALA A 396 -23.80 12.26 11.27
CA ALA A 396 -24.59 13.47 11.07
C ALA A 396 -23.73 14.75 11.24
N ASN A 397 -22.88 14.79 12.27
CA ASN A 397 -21.94 15.90 12.49
C ASN A 397 -20.91 16.01 11.35
N MET A 398 -20.41 14.88 10.84
CA MET A 398 -19.50 14.86 9.69
C MET A 398 -20.19 15.36 8.41
N SER A 399 -21.43 14.94 8.16
CA SER A 399 -22.24 15.42 7.01
C SER A 399 -22.52 16.92 7.09
N GLU A 400 -22.85 17.43 8.28
CA GLU A 400 -23.02 18.87 8.53
C GLU A 400 -21.72 19.63 8.28
N TRP A 401 -20.59 19.14 8.81
CA TRP A 401 -19.28 19.72 8.56
C TRP A 401 -18.99 19.82 7.06
N ILE A 402 -19.19 18.73 6.29
CA ILE A 402 -18.97 18.71 4.83
C ILE A 402 -19.81 19.78 4.11
N ARG A 403 -21.09 19.92 4.50
CA ARG A 403 -21.99 20.92 3.92
C ARG A 403 -21.49 22.33 4.19
N ASP A 404 -21.02 22.60 5.41
CA ASP A 404 -20.67 23.94 5.86
C ASP A 404 -19.30 24.41 5.33
N ARG A 405 -18.40 23.50 4.91
CA ARG A 405 -17.08 23.83 4.32
C ARG A 405 -17.13 24.83 3.16
N ALA A 406 -18.17 24.79 2.32
CA ALA A 406 -18.29 25.67 1.15
C ALA A 406 -18.70 27.11 1.47
N ALA A 407 -19.30 27.35 2.64
CA ALA A 407 -19.85 28.65 2.97
C ALA A 407 -18.77 29.67 3.38
N GLY A 408 -17.48 29.30 3.35
CA GLY A 408 -16.39 30.09 3.96
C GLY A 408 -16.50 30.20 5.48
N ARG A 409 -17.49 29.51 6.08
CA ARG A 409 -17.72 29.44 7.53
C ARG A 409 -16.92 28.26 8.08
N VAL A 410 -15.59 28.34 8.03
CA VAL A 410 -14.83 27.64 9.08
C VAL A 410 -15.06 28.47 10.33
N SER A 411 -16.14 28.13 11.04
CA SER A 411 -16.52 28.78 12.28
C SER A 411 -15.34 28.71 13.26
N LYS A 412 -14.99 29.85 13.86
CA LYS A 412 -14.17 29.93 15.08
C LYS A 412 -14.85 29.28 16.31
N SER A 413 -15.91 28.48 16.16
CA SER A 413 -16.74 28.02 17.29
C SER A 413 -16.48 26.58 17.72
N VAL A 414 -15.25 26.30 18.15
CA VAL A 414 -15.01 25.22 19.13
C VAL A 414 -14.44 25.76 20.45
N ALA A 415 -14.27 27.08 20.58
CA ALA A 415 -13.86 27.72 21.84
C ALA A 415 -14.99 27.91 22.87
N SER A 416 -16.17 27.30 22.71
CA SER A 416 -17.32 27.54 23.60
C SER A 416 -18.03 26.31 24.17
N ILE A 417 -17.38 25.13 24.17
CA ILE A 417 -17.84 23.99 25.01
C ILE A 417 -16.81 23.73 26.12
N ALA A 418 -16.39 24.81 26.78
CA ALA A 418 -15.69 24.78 28.06
C ALA A 418 -16.08 26.03 28.85
N ARG A 419 -17.20 25.94 29.56
CA ARG A 419 -17.44 26.65 30.82
C ARG A 419 -18.14 25.70 31.78
#